data_AF-A0A1S9JD94-F1
#
_entry.id   AF-A0A1S9JD94-F1
#
_cell.length_a   1.000
_cell.length_b   1.000
_cell.length_c   1.000
_cell.angle_alpha   90.00
_cell.angle_beta   90.00
_cell.angle_gamma   90.00
#
_symmetry.space_group_name_H-M   'P 1'
#
loop_
_entity.id
_entity.type
_entity.pdbx_description
1 polymer ?
#
loop_
_entity_poly.entity_id
_entity_poly.type
_entity_poly.pdbx_seq_one_letter_code
_entity_poly.pdbx_strand_id
1 'polypeptide(L)' 'MLDQGWYEMRRQLEYKQLWRGGQVLAVPPAYTSQRCACCGHTAKENRLSQSKFRCQVCGYTANADV' A
#
# COMPACT_ATOMS: atom_id res chain seq x y z
N MET A 1 1.28 18.57 -2.83
CA MET A 1 2.14 17.38 -3.07
C MET A 1 3.57 17.54 -2.52
N LEU A 2 4.15 18.76 -2.46
CA LEU A 2 5.44 18.99 -1.79
C LEU A 2 5.34 19.14 -0.26
N ASP A 3 4.13 19.39 0.25
CA ASP A 3 3.77 19.58 1.66
C ASP A 3 3.90 18.31 2.52
N GLN A 4 3.84 17.12 1.91
CA GLN A 4 3.79 15.85 2.63
C GLN A 4 5.17 15.29 3.01
N GLY A 5 6.27 15.78 2.40
CA GLY A 5 7.62 15.41 2.82
C GLY A 5 7.99 13.92 2.67
N TRP A 6 7.44 13.18 1.70
CA TRP A 6 7.64 11.73 1.53
C TRP A 6 9.11 11.29 1.47
N TYR A 7 10.00 12.12 0.92
CA TYR A 7 11.44 11.85 0.91
C TYR A 7 12.05 11.84 2.33
N GLU A 8 11.70 12.84 3.15
CA GLU A 8 12.14 12.92 4.55
C GLU A 8 11.62 11.71 5.34
N MET A 9 10.34 11.37 5.17
CA MET A 9 9.74 10.22 5.85
C MET A 9 10.49 8.93 5.54
N ARG A 10 10.79 8.68 4.27
CA ARG A 10 11.58 7.51 3.85
C ARG A 10 12.98 7.52 4.47
N ARG A 11 13.68 8.65 4.44
CA ARG A 11 15.04 8.77 5.00
C ARG A 11 15.07 8.46 6.50
N GLN A 12 14.09 8.96 7.24
CA GLN A 12 13.99 8.72 8.69
C GLN A 12 13.70 7.24 8.99
N LEU A 13 12.87 6.58 8.18
CA LEU A 13 12.62 5.14 8.31
C LEU A 13 13.90 4.33 8.03
N GLU A 14 14.61 4.63 6.94
CA GLU A 14 15.86 3.95 6.59
C GLU A 14 16.91 4.09 7.70
N TYR A 15 17.10 5.31 8.22
CA TYR A 15 18.01 5.57 9.33
C TYR A 15 17.66 4.75 10.59
N LYS A 16 16.40 4.81 11.05
CA LYS A 16 15.99 4.13 12.29
C LYS A 16 15.96 2.61 12.16
N GLN A 17 15.59 2.10 10.99
CA GLN A 17 15.62 0.65 10.73
C GLN A 17 17.06 0.14 10.71
N LEU A 18 17.99 0.84 10.05
CA LEU A 18 19.41 0.49 10.04
C LEU A 18 19.97 0.43 11.47
N TRP A 19 19.64 1.41 12.31
CA TRP A 19 20.08 1.43 13.72
C TRP A 19 19.56 0.22 14.52
N ARG A 20 18.36 -0.27 14.21
CA ARG A 20 17.76 -1.43 14.89
C ARG A 20 18.08 -2.78 14.22
N GLY A 21 18.93 -2.81 13.18
CA GLY A 21 19.24 -4.01 12.40
C GLY A 21 18.12 -4.46 11.45
N GLY A 22 17.17 -3.58 11.14
CA GLY A 22 16.09 -3.80 10.18
C GLY A 22 16.39 -3.23 8.80
N GLN A 23 15.46 -3.45 7.86
CA GLN A 23 15.53 -2.94 6.48
C GLN A 23 14.26 -2.19 6.07
N VAL A 24 14.39 -1.30 5.09
CA VAL A 24 13.27 -0.63 4.40
C VAL A 24 13.37 -0.96 2.92
N LEU A 25 12.31 -1.56 2.36
CA LEU A 25 12.24 -1.93 0.96
C LEU A 25 11.21 -1.06 0.24
N ALA A 26 11.64 -0.37 -0.81
CA ALA A 26 10.73 0.39 -1.67
C ALA A 26 10.10 -0.54 -2.70
N VAL A 27 8.77 -0.53 -2.77
CA VAL A 27 8.00 -1.27 -3.77
C VAL A 27 7.29 -0.30 -4.72
N PRO A 28 7.02 -0.69 -5.98
CA PRO A 28 6.23 0.13 -6.89
C PRO A 28 4.84 0.40 -6.31
N PRO A 29 4.39 1.66 -6.21
CA PRO A 29 3.09 2.00 -5.62
C PRO A 29 1.92 1.76 -6.58
N ALA A 30 2.20 1.49 -7.85
CA ALA A 30 1.18 1.39 -8.88
C ALA A 30 0.24 0.19 -8.61
N TYR A 31 -1.07 0.46 -8.66
CA TYR A 31 -2.14 -0.54 -8.56
C TYR A 31 -2.21 -1.36 -7.26
N THR A 32 -1.41 -1.04 -6.25
CA THR A 32 -1.41 -1.75 -4.95
C THR A 32 -2.76 -1.64 -4.23
N SER A 33 -3.47 -0.51 -4.42
CA SER A 33 -4.81 -0.28 -3.89
C SER A 33 -5.94 -0.97 -4.68
N GLN A 34 -5.63 -1.58 -5.83
CA GLN A 34 -6.59 -2.23 -6.73
C GLN A 34 -6.35 -3.74 -6.83
N ARG A 35 -5.15 -4.21 -6.49
CA ARG A 35 -4.77 -5.62 -6.52
C ARG A 35 -5.30 -6.34 -5.28
N CYS A 36 -6.03 -7.43 -5.49
CA CYS A 36 -6.51 -8.26 -4.40
C CYS A 36 -5.35 -9.02 -3.73
N ALA A 37 -5.23 -8.91 -2.41
CA ALA A 37 -4.25 -9.65 -1.61
C ALA A 37 -4.51 -11.16 -1.58
N CYS A 38 -5.76 -11.59 -1.76
CA CYS A 38 -6.15 -13.01 -1.72
C CYS A 38 -5.88 -13.73 -3.05
N CYS A 39 -6.27 -13.14 -4.19
CA CYS A 39 -6.21 -13.82 -5.50
C CYS A 39 -5.37 -13.11 -6.57
N GLY A 40 -4.82 -11.92 -6.29
CA GLY A 40 -4.01 -11.16 -7.24
C GLY A 40 -4.78 -10.43 -8.34
N HIS A 41 -6.10 -10.60 -8.45
CA HIS A 41 -6.91 -9.87 -9.43
C HIS A 41 -6.81 -8.36 -9.21
N THR A 42 -6.49 -7.62 -10.26
CA THR A 42 -6.32 -6.15 -10.21
C THR A 42 -7.40 -5.51 -11.07
N ALA A 43 -8.24 -4.71 -10.43
CA ALA A 43 -9.33 -3.98 -11.09
C ALA A 43 -9.62 -2.69 -10.31
N LYS A 44 -10.00 -1.63 -11.02
CA LYS A 44 -10.28 -0.33 -10.40
C LYS A 44 -11.48 -0.42 -9.45
N GLU A 45 -12.44 -1.26 -9.82
CA GLU A 45 -13.68 -1.57 -9.12
C GLU A 45 -13.44 -2.32 -7.80
N ASN A 46 -12.21 -2.80 -7.56
CA ASN A 46 -11.88 -3.43 -6.29
C ASN A 46 -11.82 -2.40 -5.14
N ARG A 47 -11.50 -1.12 -5.42
CA ARG A 47 -11.53 -0.04 -4.42
C ARG A 47 -12.80 0.79 -4.60
N LEU A 48 -13.79 0.53 -3.74
CA LEU A 48 -15.11 1.15 -3.82
C LEU A 48 -15.14 2.55 -3.21
N SER A 49 -14.34 2.79 -2.17
CA SER A 49 -14.21 4.10 -1.53
C SER A 49 -12.82 4.26 -0.91
N GLN A 50 -12.58 5.40 -0.25
CA GLN A 50 -11.33 5.60 0.49
C GLN A 50 -11.08 4.49 1.52
N SER A 51 -12.13 3.97 2.17
CA SER A 51 -12.02 2.99 3.25
C SER A 51 -12.47 1.58 2.90
N LYS A 52 -13.12 1.35 1.75
CA LYS A 52 -13.71 0.04 1.42
C LYS A 52 -13.06 -0.61 0.20
N PHE A 53 -12.65 -1.86 0.37
CA PHE A 53 -12.16 -2.74 -0.69
C PHE A 53 -13.06 -3.97 -0.81
N ARG A 54 -13.38 -4.38 -2.04
CA ARG A 54 -14.05 -5.64 -2.36
C ARG A 54 -13.56 -6.18 -3.70
N CYS A 55 -12.92 -7.34 -3.68
CA CYS A 55 -12.50 -8.01 -4.92
C CYS A 55 -13.72 -8.46 -5.72
N GLN A 56 -13.76 -8.09 -7.00
CA GLN A 56 -14.84 -8.46 -7.93
C GLN A 56 -14.81 -9.95 -8.34
N VAL A 57 -13.70 -10.66 -8.10
CA VAL A 57 -13.53 -12.06 -8.49
C VAL A 57 -13.74 -13.01 -7.31
N CYS A 58 -12.99 -12.83 -6.21
CA CYS A 58 -13.05 -13.76 -5.08
C CYS A 58 -13.94 -13.26 -3.91
N GLY A 59 -14.49 -12.05 -4.02
CA GLY A 59 -15.35 -11.47 -2.99
C GLY A 59 -14.62 -11.00 -1.72
N TYR A 60 -13.28 -11.11 -1.65
CA TYR A 60 -12.49 -10.65 -0.50
C TYR A 60 -12.79 -9.18 -0.17
N THR A 61 -13.14 -8.91 1.09
CA THR A 61 -13.45 -7.56 1.59
C THR A 61 -12.51 -7.16 2.71
N ALA A 62 -12.02 -5.93 2.68
CA ALA A 62 -11.19 -5.36 3.73
C ALA A 62 -11.31 -3.83 3.73
N ASN A 63 -10.64 -3.18 4.68
CA ASN A 63 -10.34 -1.77 4.51
C ASN A 63 -9.36 -1.59 3.34
N ALA A 64 -9.50 -0.52 2.56
CA ALA A 64 -8.68 -0.31 1.36
C ALA A 64 -7.21 0.06 1.64
N ASP A 65 -6.86 0.28 2.91
CA ASP A 65 -5.50 0.56 3.36
C ASP A 65 -4.87 -0.65 4.13
N VAL A 66 -5.50 -1.83 4.08
CA VAL A 66 -4.98 -3.14 4.58
C VAL A 66 -4.33 -3.91 3.43
#